data_AF-A0A6G2G192-F1
#
_entry.id   AF-A0A6G2G192-F1
#
_cell.length_a   1.000
_cell.length_b   1.000
_cell.length_c   1.000
_cell.angle_alpha   90.00
_cell.angle_beta   90.00
_cell.angle_gamma   90.00
#
_symmetry.space_group_name_H-M   'P 1'
#
loop_
_entity.id
_entity.type
_entity.pdbx_description
1 polymer ?
#
loop_
_entity_poly.entity_id
_entity_poly.type
_entity_poly.pdbx_seq_one_letter_code
_entity_poly.pdbx_strand_id
1 'polypeptide(L)' 'MGTSPTSRGDPRVLFAMNLVLSSLFAAVVVWGLDFIGLLELTFVNVASLALVLMAVTYLVTR' A
#
# COMPACT_ATOMS: atom_id res chain seq x y z
N MET A 1 17.95 -29.35 -21.03
CA MET A 1 16.81 -28.74 -20.30
C MET A 1 17.40 -27.72 -19.33
N GLY A 2 17.54 -26.46 -19.76
CA GLY A 2 18.16 -25.42 -18.95
C GLY A 2 17.15 -24.88 -17.94
N THR A 3 17.47 -24.99 -16.66
CA THR A 3 16.68 -24.40 -15.57
C THR A 3 16.83 -22.89 -15.65
N SER A 4 15.82 -22.17 -16.18
CA SER A 4 15.79 -20.72 -16.06
C SER A 4 15.84 -20.36 -14.57
N PRO A 5 16.87 -19.65 -14.09
CA PRO A 5 16.86 -19.19 -12.71
C PRO A 5 15.73 -18.17 -12.62
N THR A 6 14.60 -18.55 -12.00
CA THR A 6 13.57 -17.58 -11.65
C THR A 6 14.24 -16.54 -10.75
N SER A 7 14.41 -15.33 -11.28
CA SER A 7 14.84 -14.17 -10.51
C SER A 7 13.82 -13.94 -9.40
N ARG A 8 14.15 -14.38 -8.19
CA ARG A 8 13.35 -14.08 -6.99
C ARG A 8 13.76 -12.69 -6.55
N GLY A 9 12.89 -11.70 -6.77
CA GLY A 9 13.09 -10.35 -6.23
C GLY A 9 13.25 -10.38 -4.71
N ASP A 10 14.00 -9.41 -4.16
CA ASP A 10 14.19 -9.29 -2.71
C ASP A 10 12.83 -8.98 -2.03
N PRO A 11 12.35 -9.83 -1.11
CA PRO A 11 11.11 -9.61 -0.38
C PRO A 11 11.03 -8.26 0.35
N ARG A 12 12.18 -7.72 0.79
CA ARG A 12 12.24 -6.43 1.50
C ARG A 12 11.87 -5.27 0.59
N VAL A 13 12.30 -5.32 -0.67
CA VAL A 13 12.00 -4.28 -1.67
C VAL A 13 10.51 -4.30 -2.00
N LEU A 14 9.94 -5.48 -2.18
CA LEU A 14 8.50 -5.63 -2.43
C LEU A 14 7.67 -5.07 -1.27
N PHE A 15 8.07 -5.37 -0.03
CA PHE A 15 7.40 -4.83 1.15
C PHE A 15 7.50 -3.30 1.22
N ALA A 16 8.70 -2.74 1.06
CA ALA A 16 8.92 -1.29 1.10
C ALA A 16 8.12 -0.57 0.01
N MET A 17 8.11 -1.12 -1.21
CA MET A 17 7.38 -0.52 -2.32
C MET A 17 5.87 -0.60 -2.11
N ASN A 18 5.36 -1.71 -1.57
CA ASN A 18 3.94 -1.82 -1.21
C ASN A 18 3.54 -0.80 -0.14
N LEU A 19 4.39 -0.59 0.88
CA LEU A 19 4.16 0.42 1.91
C LEU A 19 4.12 1.83 1.33
N VAL A 20 5.08 2.19 0.48
CA VAL A 20 5.14 3.52 -0.16
C VAL A 20 3.91 3.74 -1.05
N LEU A 21 3.60 2.79 -1.94
CA LEU A 21 2.48 2.92 -2.86
C LEU A 21 1.13 2.97 -2.11
N SER A 22 0.96 2.14 -1.08
CA SER A 22 -0.25 2.15 -0.24
C SER A 22 -0.40 3.48 0.51
N SER A 23 0.70 4.04 1.01
CA SER A 23 0.69 5.34 1.71
C SER A 23 0.35 6.49 0.78
N LEU A 24 0.92 6.51 -0.44
CA LEU A 24 0.61 7.52 -1.45
C LEU A 24 -0.86 7.44 -1.89
N PHE A 25 -1.36 6.23 -2.15
CA PHE A 25 -2.76 6.02 -2.49
C PHE A 25 -3.69 6.45 -1.35
N ALA A 26 -3.39 6.05 -0.12
CA ALA A 26 -4.16 6.45 1.06
C ALA A 26 -4.18 7.98 1.23
N ALA A 27 -3.06 8.66 1.01
CA ALA A 27 -2.99 10.12 1.08
C ALA A 27 -3.93 10.79 0.06
N VAL A 28 -3.97 10.29 -1.18
CA VAL A 28 -4.88 10.81 -2.23
C VAL A 28 -6.35 10.57 -1.85
N VAL A 29 -6.68 9.39 -1.34
CA VAL A 29 -8.05 9.06 -0.91
C VAL A 29 -8.49 9.94 0.25
N VAL A 30 -7.69 10.03 1.31
CA VAL A 30 -8.02 10.87 2.48
C VAL A 30 -8.12 12.33 2.08
N TRP A 31 -7.24 12.83 1.20
CA TRP A 31 -7.35 14.19 0.65
C TRP A 31 -8.67 14.41 -0.09
N GLY A 32 -9.09 13.46 -0.93
CA GLY A 32 -10.37 13.52 -1.62
C GLY A 32 -11.57 13.48 -0.67
N LEU A 33 -11.49 12.69 0.41
CA LEU A 33 -12.51 12.61 1.45
C LEU A 33 -12.59 13.88 2.30
N ASP A 34 -11.45 14.49 2.61
CA ASP A 34 -11.36 15.76 3.33
C ASP A 34 -11.98 16.89 2.49
N PHE A 35 -11.71 16.91 1.18
CA PHE A 35 -12.30 17.87 0.25
C PHE A 35 -13.83 17.88 0.25
N ILE A 36 -14.46 16.72 0.46
CA ILE A 36 -15.93 16.58 0.57
C ILE A 36 -16.43 16.54 2.02
N GLY A 37 -15.57 16.77 3.00
CA GLY A 37 -15.92 16.87 4.43
C GLY A 37 -16.26 15.56 5.12
N LEU A 38 -15.80 14.41 4.61
CA LEU A 38 -16.11 13.09 5.19
C LEU A 38 -15.05 12.56 6.16
N LEU A 39 -13.77 12.89 5.94
CA LEU A 39 -12.67 12.40 6.76
C LEU A 39 -11.51 13.38 6.72
N GLU A 40 -11.05 13.86 7.88
CA GLU A 40 -9.97 14.85 7.96
C GLU A 40 -8.63 14.31 7.44
N LEU A 41 -7.86 15.16 6.75
CA LEU A 41 -6.50 14.84 6.31
C LEU A 41 -5.50 14.89 7.48
N THR A 42 -5.40 13.79 8.20
CA THR A 42 -4.45 13.60 9.31
C THR A 42 -3.46 12.49 9.02
N PHE A 43 -2.27 12.55 9.65
CA PHE A 43 -1.28 11.49 9.55
C PHE A 43 -1.84 10.13 10.00
N VAL A 44 -2.64 10.12 11.07
CA VAL A 44 -3.25 8.89 11.60
C VAL A 44 -4.23 8.27 10.61
N ASN A 45 -5.07 9.07 9.95
CA ASN A 45 -6.03 8.57 8.96
C ASN A 45 -5.33 7.97 7.74
N VAL A 46 -4.30 8.65 7.23
CA VAL A 46 -3.50 8.14 6.09
C VAL A 46 -2.78 6.84 6.47
N ALA A 47 -2.12 6.80 7.63
CA ALA A 47 -1.41 5.61 8.10
C ALA A 47 -2.37 4.42 8.32
N SER A 48 -3.54 4.67 8.93
CA SER A 48 -4.54 3.63 9.17
C SER A 48 -5.07 3.05 7.86
N LEU A 49 -5.42 3.90 6.90
CA LEU A 49 -5.89 3.45 5.59
C LEU A 49 -4.80 2.70 4.82
N ALA A 50 -3.55 3.18 4.86
CA ALA A 50 -2.42 2.52 4.24
C ALA A 50 -2.21 1.10 4.80
N LEU A 51 -2.30 0.93 6.13
CA LEU A 51 -2.19 -0.39 6.77
C LEU A 51 -3.33 -1.33 6.36
N VAL A 52 -4.56 -0.81 6.28
CA VAL A 52 -5.71 -1.59 5.78
C VAL A 52 -5.47 -2.06 4.34
N LEU A 53 -5.01 -1.16 3.46
CA LEU A 53 -4.72 -1.49 2.07
C LEU A 53 -3.62 -2.55 1.96
N MET A 54 -2.53 -2.41 2.71
CA MET A 54 -1.47 -3.41 2.73
C MET A 54 -1.98 -4.79 3.19
N ALA A 55 -2.83 -4.82 4.21
CA ALA A 55 -3.43 -6.07 4.69
C ALA A 55 -4.33 -6.71 3.64
N VAL A 56 -5.13 -5.91 2.92
CA VAL A 56 -5.95 -6.38 1.79
C VAL A 56 -5.07 -6.92 0.66
N THR A 57 -4.02 -6.21 0.26
CA THR A 57 -3.07 -6.69 -0.76
C THR A 57 -2.49 -8.05 -0.39
N TYR A 58 -2.10 -8.22 0.88
CA TYR A 58 -1.59 -9.49 1.37
C TYR A 58 -2.64 -10.61 1.30
N LEU A 59 -3.88 -10.32 1.72
CA LEU A 59 -4.99 -11.28 1.67
C LEU A 59 -5.36 -11.69 0.25
N VAL A 60 -5.34 -10.76 -0.70
CA VAL A 60 -5.71 -11.03 -2.11
C VAL A 60 -4.63 -11.83 -2.83
N THR A 61 -3.36 -11.64 -2.45
CA THR A 61 -2.22 -12.26 -3.15
C THR A 61 -1.83 -13.63 -2.59
N ARG A 62 -2.32 -13.97 -1.39
CA ARG A 62 -1.98 -15.22 -0.70
C ARG A 62 -3.12 -16.22 -0.69
#